data_AF-A0A1A7WT92-F1
#
_entry.id   AF-A0A1A7WT92-F1
#
_cell.length_a   1.000
_cell.length_b   1.000
_cell.length_c   1.000
_cell.angle_alpha   90.00
_cell.angle_beta   90.00
_cell.angle_gamma   90.00
#
_symmetry.space_group_name_H-M   'P 1'
#
loop_
_entity.id
_entity.type
_entity.pdbx_description
1 polymer ?
#
loop_
_entity_poly.entity_id
_entity_poly.type
_entity_poly.pdbx_seq_one_letter_code
_entity_poly.pdbx_strand_id
1 'polypeptide(L)'
;MASSFTRMISGRNTAVMMAMGAGTLASAYLLNDSTAAAAEIRRRFFPHSADYPDLRKHNNCMASAMTPTIYARLSDKATPNNWTLDQCIQTGVDNPGHPFIKTVGMVAGDEESYEVFAELFDPVIKDRHNGYDPRTMKHPTDLDSSKITSGMFDERYVLSSRVRTGRSIRGLSLPPACTRSERREVERVVVTALSGLKGDLAGRYYSLGEMSDREQQHLIDEHFLFDKPVSPLLTAAGMARDWPDARGIWHNHEKNFLIWINEEDHTRVISMEKGGNMKRVFERFCKGLKQVEHLIQERG
;
A
#
# COMPACT_ATOMS: atom_id res chain seq x y z
N MET A 1 55.22 -18.88 -21.00
CA MET A 1 55.32 -18.62 -22.44
C MET A 1 55.09 -17.13 -22.66
N ALA A 2 56.08 -16.47 -23.28
CA ALA A 2 56.12 -15.05 -23.64
C ALA A 2 54.97 -14.69 -24.61
N SER A 3 54.42 -13.48 -24.63
CA SER A 3 55.00 -12.21 -25.14
C SER A 3 54.09 -11.05 -24.63
N SER A 4 54.51 -9.98 -23.97
CA SER A 4 55.47 -8.89 -24.25
C SER A 4 55.08 -7.90 -25.36
N PHE A 5 55.23 -6.61 -24.99
CA PHE A 5 55.28 -5.31 -25.71
C PHE A 5 54.16 -4.31 -25.28
N THR A 6 54.31 -3.34 -24.35
CA THR A 6 55.39 -2.33 -24.06
C THR A 6 55.48 -1.32 -25.23
N ARG A 7 55.40 0.03 -25.13
CA ARG A 7 55.67 1.00 -24.06
C ARG A 7 55.32 2.45 -24.52
N MET A 8 55.02 3.31 -23.53
CA MET A 8 55.56 4.69 -23.27
C MET A 8 55.51 5.82 -24.31
N ILE A 9 54.89 6.97 -24.01
CA ILE A 9 55.34 8.19 -23.25
C ILE A 9 55.90 9.29 -24.17
N SER A 10 55.56 10.54 -23.79
CA SER A 10 56.20 11.84 -24.10
C SER A 10 55.42 12.66 -25.14
N GLY A 11 55.19 13.96 -24.99
CA GLY A 11 55.73 14.96 -24.08
C GLY A 11 55.18 16.35 -24.42
N ARG A 12 55.38 17.29 -23.50
CA ARG A 12 54.87 18.68 -23.44
C ARG A 12 55.44 19.61 -24.52
N ASN A 13 54.69 20.68 -24.86
CA ASN A 13 55.09 22.11 -24.86
C ASN A 13 53.98 22.97 -25.54
N THR A 14 53.31 23.93 -24.87
CA THR A 14 53.59 25.39 -24.79
C THR A 14 53.84 26.05 -26.17
N ALA A 15 53.24 27.17 -26.61
CA ALA A 15 52.64 28.32 -25.91
C ALA A 15 51.96 29.32 -26.90
N VAL A 16 51.09 30.23 -26.39
CA VAL A 16 50.97 31.69 -26.75
C VAL A 16 50.28 32.04 -28.10
N MET A 17 49.41 33.05 -28.33
CA MET A 17 49.08 34.36 -27.72
C MET A 17 47.63 34.82 -28.09
N MET A 18 47.02 35.58 -27.18
CA MET A 18 46.07 36.73 -27.32
C MET A 18 45.09 36.87 -28.51
N ALA A 19 43.80 37.05 -28.16
CA ALA A 19 43.03 38.23 -28.56
C ALA A 19 41.91 38.51 -27.55
N MET A 20 41.97 39.67 -26.89
CA MET A 20 40.82 40.23 -26.17
C MET A 20 39.77 40.69 -27.19
N GLY A 21 38.51 40.34 -26.98
CA GLY A 21 37.40 40.84 -27.80
C GLY A 21 36.06 40.55 -27.13
N ALA A 22 35.43 41.62 -26.64
CA ALA A 22 34.08 41.74 -26.11
C ALA A 22 33.11 40.57 -26.37
N GLY A 23 32.57 39.98 -25.29
CA GLY A 23 31.53 38.95 -25.43
C GLY A 23 30.94 38.41 -24.11
N THR A 24 30.94 39.18 -23.02
CA THR A 24 30.37 38.76 -21.72
C THR A 24 28.83 38.83 -21.65
N LEU A 25 28.12 38.66 -22.77
CA LEU A 25 26.64 38.72 -22.79
C LEU A 25 25.95 37.51 -23.45
N ALA A 26 26.66 36.42 -23.73
CA ALA A 26 26.09 35.25 -24.43
C ALA A 26 26.16 33.92 -23.65
N SER A 27 26.31 33.95 -22.31
CA SER A 27 26.28 32.73 -21.48
C SER A 27 25.16 32.68 -20.44
N ALA A 28 24.20 33.60 -20.49
CA ALA A 28 23.02 33.58 -19.62
C ALA A 28 21.73 33.03 -20.28
N TYR A 29 21.79 32.64 -21.56
CA TYR A 29 20.60 32.20 -22.32
C TYR A 29 20.52 30.69 -22.60
N LEU A 30 21.39 29.87 -21.99
CA LEU A 30 21.43 28.42 -22.23
C LEU A 30 21.32 27.57 -20.94
N LEU A 31 20.65 28.08 -19.91
CA LEU A 31 20.38 27.35 -18.67
C LEU A 31 18.94 27.50 -18.17
N ASN A 32 17.95 27.57 -19.07
CA ASN A 32 16.54 27.61 -18.65
C ASN A 32 15.58 26.67 -19.41
N ASP A 33 16.09 25.70 -20.17
CA ASP A 33 15.26 24.75 -20.94
C ASP A 33 15.33 23.31 -20.38
N SER A 34 15.30 23.15 -19.05
CA SER A 34 15.40 21.81 -18.43
C SER A 34 14.53 21.55 -17.21
N THR A 35 13.44 22.32 -16.99
CA THR A 35 12.51 22.07 -15.88
C THR A 35 11.03 22.26 -16.25
N ALA A 36 10.66 21.92 -17.48
CA ALA A 36 9.25 21.75 -17.82
C ALA A 36 9.11 20.50 -18.69
N ALA A 37 9.15 19.33 -18.05
CA ALA A 37 8.33 18.23 -18.56
C ALA A 37 6.89 18.74 -18.47
N ALA A 38 6.40 19.28 -19.58
CA ALA A 38 5.05 19.80 -19.69
C ALA A 38 4.11 18.66 -19.30
N ALA A 39 3.46 18.79 -18.14
CA ALA A 39 2.27 18.03 -17.84
C ALA A 39 1.34 18.24 -19.03
N GLU A 40 1.12 17.17 -19.80
CA GLU A 40 0.23 17.18 -20.95
C GLU A 40 -1.12 17.69 -20.45
N ILE A 41 -1.49 18.92 -20.81
CA ILE A 41 -2.75 19.53 -20.36
C ILE A 41 -3.86 18.64 -20.92
N ARG A 42 -4.39 17.76 -20.07
CA ARG A 42 -5.49 16.88 -20.42
C ARG A 42 -6.69 17.78 -20.69
N ARG A 43 -6.92 18.06 -21.96
CA ARG A 43 -7.98 18.95 -22.41
C ARG A 43 -9.32 18.31 -22.01
N ARG A 44 -10.00 18.88 -21.02
CA ARG A 44 -11.35 18.44 -20.65
C ARG A 44 -12.30 18.74 -21.81
N PHE A 45 -13.06 17.72 -22.20
CA PHE A 45 -14.14 17.87 -23.18
C PHE A 45 -15.45 18.35 -22.54
N PHE A 46 -15.63 18.10 -21.24
CA PHE A 46 -16.87 18.37 -20.50
C PHE A 46 -16.61 19.13 -19.19
N PRO A 47 -17.57 19.93 -18.70
CA PRO A 47 -17.47 20.57 -17.39
C PRO A 47 -17.52 19.53 -16.26
N HIS A 48 -16.88 19.81 -15.12
CA HIS A 48 -16.84 18.91 -13.95
C HIS A 48 -18.21 18.40 -13.50
N SER A 49 -19.24 19.24 -13.59
CA SER A 49 -20.61 18.87 -13.19
C SER A 49 -21.21 17.78 -14.07
N ALA A 50 -20.72 17.58 -15.30
CA ALA A 50 -21.20 16.53 -16.19
C ALA A 50 -20.73 15.14 -15.76
N ASP A 51 -19.58 15.06 -15.08
CA ASP A 51 -19.03 13.80 -14.55
C ASP A 51 -19.41 13.55 -13.08
N TYR A 52 -20.14 14.48 -12.44
CA TYR A 52 -20.53 14.34 -11.03
C TYR A 52 -21.47 13.13 -10.82
N PRO A 53 -21.18 12.24 -9.87
CA PRO A 53 -21.95 11.01 -9.69
C PRO A 53 -23.35 11.27 -9.11
N ASP A 54 -24.34 10.49 -9.56
CA ASP A 54 -25.66 10.44 -8.92
C ASP A 54 -25.61 9.59 -7.64
N LEU A 55 -25.57 10.27 -6.50
CA LEU A 55 -25.43 9.65 -5.17
C LEU A 55 -26.74 9.69 -4.35
N ARG A 56 -27.90 9.98 -4.98
CA ARG A 56 -29.18 10.22 -4.28
C ARG A 56 -29.67 9.03 -3.45
N LYS A 57 -29.23 7.81 -3.77
CA LYS A 57 -29.65 6.56 -3.10
C LYS A 57 -28.50 5.87 -2.36
N HIS A 58 -27.41 6.59 -2.12
CA HIS A 58 -26.19 6.02 -1.55
C HIS A 58 -26.10 6.27 -0.04
N ASN A 59 -25.66 5.24 0.69
CA ASN A 59 -25.41 5.26 2.12
C ASN A 59 -23.99 4.74 2.41
N ASN A 60 -22.99 5.55 2.06
CA ASN A 60 -21.59 5.33 2.40
C ASN A 60 -20.93 6.67 2.80
N CYS A 61 -19.78 6.61 3.48
CA CYS A 61 -19.10 7.81 4.00
C CYS A 61 -18.69 8.78 2.89
N MET A 62 -18.16 8.26 1.77
CA MET A 62 -17.79 9.05 0.59
C MET A 62 -18.99 9.84 0.07
N ALA A 63 -20.14 9.20 -0.13
CA ALA A 63 -21.34 9.86 -0.60
C ALA A 63 -21.89 10.90 0.39
N SER A 64 -21.68 10.69 1.69
CA SER A 64 -22.06 11.67 2.72
C SER A 64 -21.16 12.92 2.72
N ALA A 65 -19.89 12.77 2.33
CA ALA A 65 -18.91 13.83 2.32
C ALA A 65 -18.77 14.55 0.97
N MET A 66 -19.11 13.86 -0.13
CA MET A 66 -18.97 14.39 -1.49
C MET A 66 -19.90 15.58 -1.73
N THR A 67 -19.37 16.64 -2.34
CA THR A 67 -20.15 17.79 -2.80
C THR A 67 -19.71 18.18 -4.21
N PRO A 68 -20.56 18.87 -5.00
CA PRO A 68 -20.17 19.36 -6.33
C PRO A 68 -18.93 20.26 -6.31
N THR A 69 -18.73 21.01 -5.21
CA THR A 69 -17.54 21.87 -5.04
C THR A 69 -16.28 21.05 -4.83
N ILE A 70 -16.32 20.05 -3.94
CA ILE A 70 -15.17 19.15 -3.70
C ILE A 70 -14.81 18.41 -4.99
N TYR A 71 -15.82 17.85 -5.68
CA TYR A 71 -15.61 17.14 -6.93
C TYR A 71 -14.93 18.02 -7.98
N ALA A 72 -15.45 19.22 -8.24
CA ALA A 72 -14.87 20.14 -9.22
C ALA A 72 -13.42 20.55 -8.91
N ARG A 73 -13.05 20.67 -7.62
CA ARG A 73 -11.67 21.02 -7.21
C ARG A 73 -10.69 19.85 -7.34
N LEU A 74 -11.18 18.62 -7.24
CA LEU A 74 -10.33 17.43 -7.14
C LEU A 74 -10.31 16.58 -8.42
N SER A 75 -11.33 16.67 -9.27
CA SER A 75 -11.50 15.74 -10.40
C SER A 75 -10.45 15.89 -11.52
N ASP A 76 -9.68 16.99 -11.53
CA ASP A 76 -8.52 17.19 -12.42
C ASP A 76 -7.18 16.85 -11.78
N LYS A 77 -7.17 16.55 -10.49
CA LYS A 77 -5.95 16.14 -9.81
C LYS A 77 -5.69 14.66 -10.08
N ALA A 78 -4.42 14.35 -10.21
CA ALA A 78 -3.91 13.00 -10.20
C ALA A 78 -2.71 12.94 -9.25
N THR A 79 -2.46 11.76 -8.69
CA THR A 79 -1.25 11.48 -7.93
C THR A 79 -0.05 11.36 -8.86
N PRO A 80 1.20 11.33 -8.36
CA PRO A 80 2.37 11.09 -9.21
C PRO A 80 2.30 9.81 -10.04
N ASN A 81 1.55 8.79 -9.57
CA ASN A 81 1.34 7.52 -10.27
C ASN A 81 0.06 7.52 -11.14
N ASN A 82 -0.49 8.69 -11.45
CA ASN A 82 -1.70 8.88 -12.27
C ASN A 82 -2.98 8.26 -11.68
N TRP A 83 -3.07 8.12 -10.36
CA TRP A 83 -4.32 7.75 -9.70
C TRP A 83 -5.25 8.97 -9.57
N THR A 84 -6.53 8.83 -9.90
CA THR A 84 -7.49 9.95 -9.96
C THR A 84 -8.55 9.88 -8.87
N LEU A 85 -9.27 11.00 -8.69
CA LEU A 85 -10.43 11.05 -7.79
C LEU A 85 -11.49 10.01 -8.17
N ASP A 86 -11.84 9.90 -9.45
CA ASP A 86 -12.88 8.97 -9.91
C ASP A 86 -12.52 7.53 -9.58
N GLN A 87 -11.25 7.16 -9.74
CA GLN A 87 -10.75 5.85 -9.33
C GLN A 87 -10.82 5.63 -7.82
N CYS A 88 -10.58 6.66 -7.00
CA CYS A 88 -10.75 6.57 -5.55
C CYS A 88 -12.20 6.24 -5.17
N ILE A 89 -13.18 6.91 -5.79
CA ILE A 89 -14.59 6.86 -5.39
C ILE A 89 -15.40 5.77 -6.09
N GLN A 90 -14.86 5.15 -7.15
CA GLN A 90 -15.57 4.21 -8.03
C GLN A 90 -16.32 3.13 -7.23
N THR A 91 -15.66 2.50 -6.26
CA THR A 91 -16.29 1.47 -5.43
C THR A 91 -17.50 2.00 -4.65
N GLY A 92 -17.49 3.24 -4.19
CA GLY A 92 -18.64 3.85 -3.51
C GLY A 92 -19.74 4.27 -4.47
N VAL A 93 -19.42 4.64 -5.71
CA VAL A 93 -20.41 4.95 -6.75
C VAL A 93 -21.13 3.67 -7.18
N ASP A 94 -20.38 2.59 -7.40
CA ASP A 94 -20.94 1.30 -7.87
C ASP A 94 -21.68 0.54 -6.77
N ASN A 95 -21.38 0.83 -5.50
CA ASN A 95 -21.99 0.18 -4.35
C ASN A 95 -22.77 1.19 -3.49
N PRO A 96 -24.11 1.30 -3.69
CA PRO A 96 -24.97 2.23 -2.94
C PRO A 96 -24.96 1.99 -1.42
N GLY A 97 -24.45 0.85 -0.98
CA GLY A 97 -24.35 0.49 0.42
C GLY A 97 -25.57 -0.26 0.92
N HIS A 98 -25.69 -0.33 2.25
CA HIS A 98 -26.76 -1.04 2.93
C HIS A 98 -27.36 -0.12 4.02
N PRO A 99 -28.68 -0.14 4.27
CA PRO A 99 -29.29 0.76 5.25
C PRO A 99 -28.73 0.62 6.67
N PHE A 100 -28.30 -0.58 7.06
CA PHE A 100 -27.85 -0.88 8.42
C PHE A 100 -26.33 -0.90 8.59
N ILE A 101 -25.57 -0.91 7.49
CA ILE A 101 -24.11 -0.99 7.53
C ILE A 101 -23.56 0.04 6.55
N LYS A 102 -23.03 1.14 7.11
CA LYS A 102 -22.41 2.22 6.33
C LYS A 102 -20.98 1.83 5.96
N THR A 103 -20.70 1.68 4.67
CA THR A 103 -19.35 1.44 4.15
C THR A 103 -18.60 2.76 3.96
N VAL A 104 -17.28 2.70 3.74
CA VAL A 104 -16.47 3.90 3.46
C VAL A 104 -16.79 4.48 2.08
N GLY A 105 -16.78 3.65 1.03
CA GLY A 105 -17.13 4.07 -0.34
C GLY A 105 -16.00 4.75 -1.12
N MET A 106 -14.76 4.67 -0.66
CA MET A 106 -13.59 5.08 -1.45
C MET A 106 -12.33 4.35 -0.99
N VAL A 107 -11.31 4.30 -1.87
CA VAL A 107 -10.02 3.65 -1.63
C VAL A 107 -8.87 4.56 -2.08
N ALA A 108 -7.69 4.38 -1.47
CA ALA A 108 -6.46 5.00 -1.93
C ALA A 108 -5.75 4.08 -2.95
N GLY A 109 -5.19 4.65 -4.01
CA GLY A 109 -4.38 3.92 -5.00
C GLY A 109 -2.90 3.90 -4.64
N ASP A 110 -2.43 4.89 -3.89
CA ASP A 110 -1.04 5.09 -3.46
C ASP A 110 -0.99 5.93 -2.17
N GLU A 111 0.22 6.15 -1.63
CA GLU A 111 0.41 6.93 -0.38
C GLU A 111 -0.05 8.39 -0.57
N GLU A 112 0.25 8.98 -1.74
CA GLU A 112 -0.04 10.36 -2.09
C GLU A 112 -1.54 10.65 -2.26
N SER A 113 -2.36 9.63 -2.53
CA SER A 113 -3.82 9.74 -2.62
C SER A 113 -4.44 10.44 -1.39
N TYR A 114 -3.94 10.15 -0.19
CA TYR A 114 -4.44 10.75 1.05
C TYR A 114 -4.18 12.25 1.13
N GLU A 115 -3.11 12.74 0.51
CA GLU A 115 -2.75 14.16 0.48
C GLU A 115 -3.42 14.90 -0.69
N VAL A 116 -3.29 14.35 -1.91
CA VAL A 116 -3.82 14.96 -3.14
C VAL A 116 -5.33 15.16 -3.05
N PHE A 117 -6.03 14.19 -2.45
CA PHE A 117 -7.48 14.18 -2.29
C PHE A 117 -7.93 14.39 -0.84
N ALA A 118 -7.09 14.99 0.01
CA ALA A 118 -7.37 15.24 1.45
C ALA A 118 -8.69 15.98 1.69
N GLU A 119 -9.10 16.88 0.78
CA GLU A 119 -10.35 17.62 0.89
C GLU A 119 -11.59 16.70 0.96
N LEU A 120 -11.50 15.48 0.38
CA LEU A 120 -12.49 14.41 0.51
C LEU A 120 -12.11 13.35 1.56
N PHE A 121 -10.85 12.92 1.61
CA PHE A 121 -10.44 11.87 2.56
C PHE A 121 -10.61 12.30 4.02
N ASP A 122 -10.26 13.53 4.38
CA ASP A 122 -10.33 14.00 5.77
C ASP A 122 -11.74 13.94 6.38
N PRO A 123 -12.81 14.48 5.74
CA PRO A 123 -14.16 14.34 6.28
C PRO A 123 -14.63 12.87 6.31
N VAL A 124 -14.21 12.04 5.35
CA VAL A 124 -14.53 10.60 5.34
C VAL A 124 -13.84 9.87 6.50
N ILE A 125 -12.56 10.16 6.76
CA ILE A 125 -11.80 9.62 7.89
C ILE A 125 -12.48 10.03 9.21
N LYS A 126 -12.85 11.31 9.33
CA LYS A 126 -13.53 11.83 10.53
C LYS A 126 -14.87 11.15 10.80
N ASP A 127 -15.70 10.95 9.77
CA ASP A 127 -16.97 10.22 9.88
C ASP A 127 -16.72 8.75 10.28
N ARG A 128 -15.84 8.07 9.55
CA ARG A 128 -15.58 6.64 9.75
C ARG A 128 -14.94 6.33 11.11
N HIS A 129 -14.11 7.23 11.62
CA HIS A 129 -13.37 7.09 12.89
C HIS A 129 -13.95 7.95 14.02
N ASN A 130 -15.26 8.24 13.96
CA ASN A 130 -16.04 8.81 15.06
C ASN A 130 -15.42 10.07 15.68
N GLY A 131 -15.01 11.02 14.84
CA GLY A 131 -14.50 12.33 15.24
C GLY A 131 -12.99 12.49 15.23
N TYR A 132 -12.21 11.44 14.94
CA TYR A 132 -10.76 11.59 14.70
C TYR A 132 -10.52 12.49 13.49
N ASP A 133 -9.92 13.67 13.71
CA ASP A 133 -9.72 14.67 12.66
C ASP A 133 -8.24 14.71 12.24
N PRO A 134 -7.88 14.18 11.04
CA PRO A 134 -6.49 14.10 10.61
C PRO A 134 -5.84 15.47 10.40
N ARG A 135 -6.61 16.56 10.31
CA ARG A 135 -6.09 17.92 10.15
C ARG A 135 -5.58 18.53 11.44
N THR A 136 -6.07 18.04 12.58
CA THR A 136 -5.83 18.65 13.90
C THR A 136 -5.30 17.69 14.95
N MET A 137 -5.42 16.38 14.71
CA MET A 137 -5.00 15.31 15.61
C MET A 137 -3.77 14.58 15.05
N LYS A 138 -2.99 13.96 15.95
CA LYS A 138 -1.91 13.04 15.60
C LYS A 138 -2.23 11.66 16.15
N HIS A 139 -1.95 10.61 15.37
CA HIS A 139 -2.18 9.23 15.78
C HIS A 139 -0.98 8.68 16.58
N PRO A 140 -1.13 8.31 17.86
CA PRO A 140 -0.08 7.62 18.60
C PRO A 140 -0.03 6.13 18.23
N THR A 141 1.16 5.59 17.98
CA THR A 141 1.38 4.14 17.82
C THR A 141 2.09 3.59 19.06
N ASP A 142 1.53 2.53 19.65
CA ASP A 142 2.09 1.86 20.82
C ASP A 142 2.01 0.34 20.65
N LEU A 143 3.16 -0.29 20.43
CA LEU A 143 3.32 -1.74 20.29
C LEU A 143 4.09 -2.32 21.48
N ASP A 144 3.95 -1.71 22.66
CA ASP A 144 4.45 -2.27 23.92
C ASP A 144 3.41 -3.19 24.56
N SER A 145 3.54 -4.50 24.30
CA SER A 145 2.64 -5.51 24.83
C SER A 145 2.71 -5.66 26.36
N SER A 146 3.76 -5.16 27.01
CA SER A 146 3.91 -5.27 28.47
C SER A 146 2.87 -4.44 29.24
N LYS A 147 2.33 -3.39 28.60
CA LYS A 147 1.25 -2.56 29.15
C LYS A 147 -0.06 -3.31 29.30
N ILE A 148 -0.23 -4.44 28.60
CA ILE A 148 -1.37 -5.33 28.74
C ILE A 148 -1.11 -6.28 29.91
N THR A 149 -1.63 -5.92 31.09
CA THR A 149 -1.37 -6.66 32.33
C THR A 149 -2.31 -7.87 32.53
N SER A 150 -3.52 -7.82 31.98
CA SER A 150 -4.51 -8.91 31.93
C SER A 150 -4.90 -9.24 30.49
N GLY A 151 -5.61 -10.34 30.26
CA GLY A 151 -6.06 -10.74 28.91
C GLY A 151 -6.35 -12.22 28.76
N MET A 152 -6.70 -12.90 29.86
CA MET A 152 -7.22 -14.26 29.83
C MET A 152 -8.74 -14.21 29.95
N PHE A 153 -9.44 -14.57 28.88
CA PHE A 153 -10.89 -14.67 28.87
C PHE A 153 -11.36 -16.08 29.25
N ASP A 154 -12.60 -16.19 29.71
CA ASP A 154 -13.23 -17.47 30.02
C ASP A 154 -13.48 -18.27 28.74
N GLU A 155 -12.78 -19.40 28.59
CA GLU A 155 -12.80 -20.26 27.40
C GLU A 155 -14.13 -20.99 27.20
N ARG A 156 -15.04 -20.96 28.19
CA ARG A 156 -16.43 -21.41 28.00
C ARG A 156 -17.20 -20.51 27.03
N TYR A 157 -16.78 -19.25 26.91
CA TYR A 157 -17.40 -18.25 26.04
C TYR A 157 -16.51 -17.87 24.85
N VAL A 158 -15.20 -17.78 25.07
CA VAL A 158 -14.24 -17.37 24.02
C VAL A 158 -13.57 -18.60 23.39
N LEU A 159 -13.96 -18.90 22.15
CA LEU A 159 -13.45 -20.06 21.40
C LEU A 159 -12.04 -19.83 20.82
N SER A 160 -11.72 -18.59 20.45
CA SER A 160 -10.44 -18.22 19.87
C SER A 160 -10.17 -16.72 20.03
N SER A 161 -8.89 -16.37 19.99
CA SER A 161 -8.40 -14.99 20.10
C SER A 161 -7.54 -14.67 18.88
N ARG A 162 -7.73 -13.49 18.28
CA ARG A 162 -7.02 -13.05 17.06
C ARG A 162 -6.77 -11.55 17.06
N VAL A 163 -5.55 -11.15 16.70
CA VAL A 163 -5.14 -9.78 16.43
C VAL A 163 -4.66 -9.70 14.98
N ARG A 164 -5.11 -8.68 14.23
CA ARG A 164 -4.68 -8.43 12.85
C ARG A 164 -4.38 -6.97 12.58
N THR A 165 -3.48 -6.69 11.63
CA THR A 165 -3.24 -5.35 11.07
C THR A 165 -2.81 -5.45 9.62
N GLY A 166 -2.80 -4.33 8.90
CA GLY A 166 -2.22 -4.23 7.57
C GLY A 166 -0.95 -3.38 7.57
N ARG A 167 -0.03 -3.66 6.64
CA ARG A 167 1.13 -2.80 6.34
C ARG A 167 1.30 -2.69 4.84
N SER A 168 1.69 -1.50 4.39
CA SER A 168 2.00 -1.18 3.00
C SER A 168 3.49 -0.86 2.87
N ILE A 169 4.06 -1.23 1.74
CA ILE A 169 5.47 -1.00 1.40
C ILE A 169 5.54 0.34 0.66
N ARG A 170 6.25 1.31 1.22
CA ARG A 170 6.39 2.64 0.64
C ARG A 170 7.02 2.57 -0.75
N GLY A 171 6.56 3.43 -1.66
CA GLY A 171 7.06 3.53 -3.03
C GLY A 171 6.44 2.53 -4.01
N LEU A 172 5.50 1.68 -3.54
CA LEU A 172 4.73 0.77 -4.38
C LEU A 172 3.25 1.11 -4.24
N SER A 173 2.53 1.19 -5.36
CA SER A 173 1.10 1.49 -5.37
C SER A 173 0.30 0.42 -4.62
N LEU A 174 -0.80 0.81 -3.99
CA LEU A 174 -1.72 -0.07 -3.26
C LEU A 174 -2.50 -0.99 -4.23
N PRO A 175 -3.15 -2.07 -3.72
CA PRO A 175 -3.83 -3.06 -4.56
C PRO A 175 -4.82 -2.51 -5.61
N PRO A 176 -5.57 -1.42 -5.37
CA PRO A 176 -6.44 -0.81 -6.38
C PRO A 176 -5.69 -0.39 -7.66
N ALA A 177 -4.48 0.14 -7.52
CA ALA A 177 -3.74 0.78 -8.60
C ALA A 177 -2.55 -0.03 -9.10
N CYS A 178 -1.97 -0.91 -8.26
CA CYS A 178 -0.69 -1.55 -8.56
C CYS A 178 -0.69 -2.32 -9.89
N THR A 179 0.42 -2.21 -10.60
CA THR A 179 0.76 -3.03 -11.76
C THR A 179 1.15 -4.44 -11.32
N ARG A 180 1.21 -5.39 -12.28
CA ARG A 180 1.73 -6.74 -12.00
C ARG A 180 3.17 -6.69 -11.46
N SER A 181 4.02 -5.80 -11.99
CA SER A 181 5.40 -5.64 -11.55
C SER A 181 5.50 -5.14 -10.11
N GLU A 182 4.74 -4.09 -9.74
CA GLU A 182 4.74 -3.61 -8.35
C GLU A 182 4.23 -4.67 -7.38
N ARG A 183 3.18 -5.40 -7.76
CA ARG A 183 2.64 -6.48 -6.92
C ARG A 183 3.66 -7.60 -6.69
N ARG A 184 4.36 -8.03 -7.73
CA ARG A 184 5.47 -9.00 -7.65
C ARG A 184 6.62 -8.47 -6.82
N GLU A 185 6.89 -7.16 -6.86
CA GLU A 185 7.92 -6.55 -6.02
C GLU A 185 7.52 -6.54 -4.54
N VAL A 186 6.26 -6.25 -4.21
CA VAL A 186 5.73 -6.44 -2.85
C VAL A 186 5.94 -7.87 -2.37
N GLU A 187 5.56 -8.86 -3.19
CA GLU A 187 5.75 -10.28 -2.86
C GLU A 187 7.24 -10.59 -2.61
N ARG A 188 8.13 -10.18 -3.52
CA ARG A 188 9.58 -10.41 -3.40
C ARG A 188 10.15 -9.81 -2.11
N VAL A 189 9.86 -8.54 -1.82
CA VAL A 189 10.33 -7.82 -0.64
C VAL A 189 9.85 -8.52 0.64
N VAL A 190 8.55 -8.79 0.72
CA VAL A 190 7.94 -9.40 1.91
C VAL A 190 8.48 -10.82 2.11
N VAL A 191 8.46 -11.68 1.10
CA VAL A 191 8.94 -13.07 1.22
C VAL A 191 10.43 -13.11 1.60
N THR A 192 11.25 -12.22 1.05
CA THR A 192 12.67 -12.11 1.40
C THR A 192 12.84 -11.76 2.88
N ALA A 193 12.10 -10.77 3.39
CA ALA A 193 12.13 -10.42 4.80
C ALA A 193 11.66 -11.58 5.70
N LEU A 194 10.56 -12.25 5.35
CA LEU A 194 9.99 -13.34 6.14
C LEU A 194 10.90 -14.57 6.23
N SER A 195 11.75 -14.81 5.22
CA SER A 195 12.77 -15.86 5.28
C SER A 195 13.81 -15.65 6.40
N GLY A 196 13.95 -14.42 6.90
CA GLY A 196 14.84 -14.07 8.00
C GLY A 196 14.27 -14.33 9.40
N LEU A 197 12.97 -14.65 9.52
CA LEU A 197 12.34 -14.95 10.81
C LEU A 197 12.87 -16.26 11.40
N LYS A 198 13.09 -16.27 12.72
CA LYS A 198 13.69 -17.40 13.45
C LYS A 198 12.86 -17.78 14.67
N GLY A 199 13.18 -18.94 15.27
CA GLY A 199 12.54 -19.43 16.49
C GLY A 199 11.08 -19.76 16.28
N ASP A 200 10.23 -19.34 17.22
CA ASP A 200 8.76 -19.47 17.17
C ASP A 200 8.13 -18.73 15.99
N LEU A 201 8.83 -17.77 15.40
CA LEU A 201 8.38 -17.04 14.21
C LEU A 201 8.90 -17.63 12.90
N ALA A 202 9.71 -18.70 12.92
CA ALA A 202 10.15 -19.36 11.69
C ALA A 202 8.97 -20.03 10.98
N GLY A 203 8.95 -19.94 9.65
CA GLY A 203 7.79 -20.35 8.85
C GLY A 203 8.09 -20.54 7.37
N ARG A 204 7.02 -20.79 6.61
CA ARG A 204 7.08 -21.05 5.17
C ARG A 204 6.07 -20.21 4.41
N TYR A 205 6.49 -19.75 3.24
CA TYR A 205 5.64 -19.09 2.25
C TYR A 205 5.04 -20.11 1.28
N TYR A 206 3.79 -19.87 0.89
CA TYR A 206 3.03 -20.64 -0.08
C TYR A 206 2.40 -19.67 -1.08
N SER A 207 2.88 -19.72 -2.33
CA SER A 207 2.28 -18.98 -3.44
C SER A 207 0.94 -19.61 -3.82
N LEU A 208 -0.10 -18.80 -3.98
CA LEU A 208 -1.41 -19.29 -4.41
C LEU A 208 -1.39 -19.86 -5.83
N GLY A 209 -0.51 -19.35 -6.70
CA GLY A 209 -0.41 -19.81 -8.09
C GLY A 209 0.24 -21.20 -8.25
N GLU A 210 0.97 -21.65 -7.23
CA GLU A 210 1.71 -22.92 -7.22
C GLU A 210 1.14 -23.93 -6.21
N MET A 211 0.09 -23.54 -5.47
CA MET A 211 -0.53 -24.35 -4.44
C MET A 211 -1.37 -25.46 -5.08
N SER A 212 -1.23 -26.69 -4.58
CA SER A 212 -2.12 -27.78 -4.99
C SER A 212 -3.52 -27.61 -4.40
N ASP A 213 -4.56 -28.10 -5.07
CA ASP A 213 -5.95 -28.07 -4.57
C ASP A 213 -6.08 -28.65 -3.15
N ARG A 214 -5.27 -29.68 -2.83
CA ARG A 214 -5.23 -30.29 -1.49
C ARG A 214 -4.66 -29.36 -0.44
N GLU A 215 -3.56 -28.67 -0.74
CA GLU A 215 -2.97 -27.69 0.17
C GLU A 215 -3.89 -26.49 0.36
N GLN A 216 -4.54 -26.06 -0.73
CA GLN A 216 -5.51 -24.97 -0.71
C GLN A 216 -6.69 -25.31 0.20
N GLN A 217 -7.35 -26.46 -0.03
CA GLN A 217 -8.49 -26.88 0.79
C GLN A 217 -8.10 -27.04 2.26
N HIS A 218 -6.92 -27.62 2.55
CA HIS A 218 -6.43 -27.75 3.92
C HIS A 218 -6.26 -26.41 4.63
N LEU A 219 -5.74 -25.38 3.94
CA LEU A 219 -5.60 -24.03 4.51
C LEU A 219 -6.95 -23.31 4.65
N ILE A 220 -7.94 -23.61 3.80
CA ILE A 220 -9.31 -23.12 3.93
C ILE A 220 -9.99 -23.74 5.16
N ASP A 221 -9.91 -25.06 5.32
CA ASP A 221 -10.52 -25.81 6.42
C ASP A 221 -9.97 -25.36 7.79
N GLU A 222 -8.70 -24.98 7.83
CA GLU A 222 -8.05 -24.46 9.03
C GLU A 222 -8.30 -22.96 9.27
N HIS A 223 -9.11 -22.32 8.42
CA HIS A 223 -9.43 -20.88 8.43
C HIS A 223 -8.20 -19.96 8.30
N PHE A 224 -7.19 -20.40 7.53
CA PHE A 224 -5.96 -19.64 7.30
C PHE A 224 -5.92 -18.97 5.93
N LEU A 225 -6.52 -19.58 4.91
CA LEU A 225 -6.49 -19.04 3.55
C LEU A 225 -7.54 -17.96 3.33
N PHE A 226 -7.22 -17.04 2.44
CA PHE A 226 -8.17 -16.10 1.86
C PHE A 226 -8.50 -16.52 0.43
N ASP A 227 -9.76 -16.33 0.04
CA ASP A 227 -10.24 -16.68 -1.29
C ASP A 227 -10.11 -15.50 -2.26
N LYS A 228 -10.32 -15.78 -3.56
CA LYS A 228 -10.45 -14.73 -4.55
C LYS A 228 -11.52 -13.73 -4.09
N PRO A 229 -11.23 -12.41 -4.04
CA PRO A 229 -12.22 -11.43 -3.65
C PRO A 229 -13.47 -11.49 -4.55
N VAL A 230 -14.61 -11.85 -3.95
CA VAL A 230 -15.93 -11.85 -4.60
C VAL A 230 -16.80 -10.67 -4.17
N SER A 231 -16.42 -9.98 -3.10
CA SER A 231 -17.14 -8.80 -2.62
C SER A 231 -17.12 -7.71 -3.68
N PRO A 232 -18.29 -7.15 -4.07
CA PRO A 232 -18.36 -6.08 -5.06
C PRO A 232 -17.62 -4.81 -4.59
N LEU A 233 -17.42 -4.63 -3.28
CA LEU A 233 -16.60 -3.53 -2.74
C LEU A 233 -15.13 -3.65 -3.15
N LEU A 234 -14.59 -4.87 -3.17
CA LEU A 234 -13.18 -5.13 -3.51
C LEU A 234 -12.98 -5.24 -5.02
N THR A 235 -13.92 -5.87 -5.73
CA THR A 235 -13.82 -6.03 -7.19
C THR A 235 -14.03 -4.70 -7.92
N ALA A 236 -15.00 -3.87 -7.51
CA ALA A 236 -15.18 -2.52 -8.06
C ALA A 236 -14.03 -1.57 -7.70
N ALA A 237 -13.29 -1.83 -6.62
CA ALA A 237 -12.06 -1.13 -6.28
C ALA A 237 -10.82 -1.65 -7.06
N GLY A 238 -10.98 -2.59 -7.99
CA GLY A 238 -9.88 -3.11 -8.81
C GLY A 238 -8.90 -4.03 -8.07
N MET A 239 -9.23 -4.52 -6.87
CA MET A 239 -8.30 -5.31 -6.04
C MET A 239 -8.18 -6.78 -6.47
N ALA A 240 -9.09 -7.28 -7.31
CA ALA A 240 -9.11 -8.67 -7.79
C ALA A 240 -8.37 -8.91 -9.13
N ARG A 241 -7.70 -7.89 -9.68
CA ARG A 241 -7.00 -7.97 -10.97
C ARG A 241 -5.85 -8.99 -10.94
N ASP A 242 -5.67 -9.71 -12.06
CA ASP A 242 -4.58 -10.68 -12.27
C ASP A 242 -4.54 -11.85 -11.26
N TRP A 243 -5.63 -12.14 -10.54
CA TRP A 243 -5.64 -13.23 -9.55
C TRP A 243 -5.29 -14.60 -10.18
N PRO A 244 -4.43 -15.44 -9.55
CA PRO A 244 -3.77 -15.29 -8.25
C PRO A 244 -2.31 -14.76 -8.29
N ASP A 245 -1.89 -14.09 -9.37
CA ASP A 245 -0.50 -13.66 -9.60
C ASP A 245 0.08 -12.85 -8.41
N ALA A 246 1.22 -13.26 -7.88
CA ALA A 246 1.93 -12.64 -6.76
C ALA A 246 1.12 -12.55 -5.44
N ARG A 247 0.19 -13.49 -5.21
CA ARG A 247 -0.54 -13.64 -3.94
C ARG A 247 -0.09 -14.90 -3.23
N GLY A 248 -0.08 -14.83 -1.91
CA GLY A 248 0.26 -16.00 -1.11
C GLY A 248 0.05 -15.80 0.37
N ILE A 249 0.33 -16.86 1.08
CA ILE A 249 0.26 -16.92 2.53
C ILE A 249 1.58 -17.40 3.08
N TRP A 250 2.06 -16.71 4.10
CA TRP A 250 3.13 -17.21 4.95
C TRP A 250 2.55 -17.53 6.32
N HIS A 251 3.02 -18.61 6.95
CA HIS A 251 2.73 -18.86 8.37
C HIS A 251 3.91 -19.54 9.06
N ASN A 252 4.01 -19.32 10.37
CA ASN A 252 4.97 -20.03 11.19
C ASN A 252 4.61 -21.52 11.35
N HIS A 253 5.54 -22.33 11.87
CA HIS A 253 5.33 -23.77 12.04
C HIS A 253 4.14 -24.12 12.95
N GLU A 254 3.88 -23.30 13.98
CA GLU A 254 2.77 -23.49 14.91
C GLU A 254 1.42 -22.94 14.39
N LYS A 255 1.41 -22.32 13.20
CA LYS A 255 0.24 -21.69 12.57
C LYS A 255 -0.51 -20.70 13.48
N ASN A 256 0.22 -20.01 14.35
CA ASN A 256 -0.31 -19.02 15.29
C ASN A 256 0.17 -17.60 14.97
N PHE A 257 1.02 -17.45 13.94
CA PHE A 257 1.44 -16.20 13.33
C PHE A 257 1.41 -16.35 11.79
N LEU A 258 0.61 -15.55 11.11
CA LEU A 258 0.33 -15.64 9.68
C LEU A 258 0.46 -14.28 9.00
N ILE A 259 0.84 -14.28 7.73
CA ILE A 259 0.92 -13.09 6.90
C ILE A 259 0.31 -13.40 5.54
N TRP A 260 -0.76 -12.70 5.20
CA TRP A 260 -1.31 -12.70 3.84
C TRP A 260 -0.59 -11.66 3.00
N ILE A 261 -0.27 -11.98 1.76
CA ILE A 261 0.47 -11.14 0.84
C ILE A 261 -0.42 -10.83 -0.37
N ASN A 262 -0.58 -9.53 -0.68
CA ASN A 262 -1.29 -8.99 -1.85
C ASN A 262 -2.78 -9.37 -2.00
N GLU A 263 -3.49 -9.51 -0.89
CA GLU A 263 -4.95 -9.67 -0.86
C GLU A 263 -5.65 -8.32 -0.98
N GLU A 264 -6.22 -7.77 0.11
CA GLU A 264 -6.82 -6.43 0.14
C GLU A 264 -5.81 -5.31 0.47
N ASP A 265 -4.63 -5.70 0.96
CA ASP A 265 -3.47 -4.84 1.25
C ASP A 265 -2.17 -5.55 0.82
N HIS A 266 -1.04 -4.85 0.81
CA HIS A 266 0.26 -5.48 0.56
C HIS A 266 0.52 -6.62 1.54
N THR A 267 0.28 -6.38 2.83
CA THR A 267 0.35 -7.43 3.86
C THR A 267 -0.78 -7.32 4.86
N ARG A 268 -1.28 -8.47 5.32
CA ARG A 268 -2.08 -8.59 6.55
C ARG A 268 -1.37 -9.49 7.54
N VAL A 269 -0.85 -8.89 8.61
CA VAL A 269 -0.13 -9.59 9.69
C VAL A 269 -1.13 -10.01 10.77
N ILE A 270 -1.11 -11.28 11.14
CA ILE A 270 -2.10 -11.94 11.96
C ILE A 270 -1.41 -12.75 13.05
N SER A 271 -1.84 -12.57 14.30
CA SER A 271 -1.53 -13.48 15.41
C SER A 271 -2.85 -14.06 15.90
N MET A 272 -2.92 -15.38 16.08
CA MET A 272 -4.14 -16.03 16.54
C MET A 272 -3.85 -17.33 17.28
N GLU A 273 -4.78 -17.74 18.15
CA GLU A 273 -4.79 -19.06 18.80
C GLU A 273 -6.19 -19.42 19.27
N LYS A 274 -6.42 -20.71 19.56
CA LYS A 274 -7.63 -21.17 20.25
C LYS A 274 -7.62 -20.72 21.71
N GLY A 275 -8.80 -20.56 22.30
CA GLY A 275 -8.96 -20.14 23.69
C GLY A 275 -8.88 -18.62 23.90
N GLY A 276 -8.79 -18.24 25.17
CA GLY A 276 -9.05 -16.88 25.64
C GLY A 276 -7.82 -16.02 25.91
N ASN A 277 -6.60 -16.51 25.63
CA ASN A 277 -5.36 -15.83 26.01
C ASN A 277 -4.96 -14.71 25.04
N MET A 278 -5.75 -13.64 25.00
CA MET A 278 -5.50 -12.47 24.18
C MET A 278 -4.17 -11.78 24.49
N LYS A 279 -3.70 -11.83 25.74
CA LYS A 279 -2.39 -11.26 26.12
C LYS A 279 -1.26 -11.92 25.34
N ARG A 280 -1.20 -13.26 25.33
CA ARG A 280 -0.17 -14.01 24.58
C ARG A 280 -0.29 -13.79 23.07
N VAL A 281 -1.51 -13.72 22.54
CA VAL A 281 -1.75 -13.37 21.13
C VAL A 281 -1.14 -12.01 20.79
N PHE A 282 -1.37 -11.01 21.64
CA PHE A 282 -0.87 -9.65 21.43
C PHE A 282 0.65 -9.53 21.62
N GLU A 283 1.23 -10.24 22.60
CA GLU A 283 2.69 -10.32 22.79
C GLU A 283 3.38 -10.87 21.53
N ARG A 284 2.90 -12.01 21.01
CA ARG A 284 3.40 -12.59 19.75
C ARG A 284 3.21 -11.64 18.58
N PHE A 285 2.06 -10.97 18.50
CA PHE A 285 1.76 -9.99 17.47
C PHE A 285 2.76 -8.82 17.46
N CYS A 286 2.99 -8.18 18.60
CA CYS A 286 3.92 -7.05 18.72
C CYS A 286 5.36 -7.48 18.42
N LYS A 287 5.80 -8.64 18.94
CA LYS A 287 7.13 -9.20 18.66
C LYS A 287 7.31 -9.48 17.16
N GLY A 288 6.37 -10.20 16.55
CA GLY A 288 6.42 -10.56 15.14
C GLY A 288 6.42 -9.34 14.23
N LEU A 289 5.53 -8.38 14.49
CA LEU A 289 5.40 -7.18 13.67
C LEU A 289 6.68 -6.32 13.67
N LYS A 290 7.29 -6.11 14.84
CA LYS A 290 8.58 -5.38 14.96
C LYS A 290 9.70 -6.11 14.23
N GLN A 291 9.75 -7.44 14.32
CA GLN A 291 10.78 -8.23 13.64
C GLN A 291 10.62 -8.18 12.12
N VAL A 292 9.39 -8.25 11.61
CA VAL A 292 9.10 -8.12 10.17
C VAL A 292 9.50 -6.73 9.67
N GLU A 293 9.12 -5.67 10.39
CA GLU A 293 9.50 -4.30 10.05
C GLU A 293 11.02 -4.12 10.00
N HIS A 294 11.74 -4.63 11.01
CA HIS A 294 13.20 -4.59 11.04
C HIS A 294 13.83 -5.31 9.83
N LEU A 295 13.33 -6.50 9.47
CA LEU A 295 13.86 -7.27 8.35
C LEU A 295 13.56 -6.62 7.00
N ILE A 296 12.42 -5.94 6.85
CA ILE A 296 12.12 -5.13 5.65
C ILE A 296 13.06 -3.93 5.58
N GLN A 297 13.33 -3.23 6.68
CA GLN A 297 14.29 -2.11 6.68
C GLN A 297 15.73 -2.54 6.38
N GLU A 298 16.13 -3.75 6.78
CA GLU A 298 17.47 -4.29 6.55
C GLU A 298 17.65 -4.84 5.12
N ARG A 299 16.61 -5.45 4.54
CA ARG A 299 16.75 -6.33 3.35
C ARG A 299 15.77 -6.05 2.22
N GLY A 300 14.74 -5.24 2.47
CA GLY A 300 13.70 -4.85 1.52
C GLY A 300 14.10 -3.64 0.71
#